data_AF-A0A7X7DF88-F1
#
_entry.id   AF-A0A7X7DF88-F1
#
_cell.length_a   1.000
_cell.length_b   1.000
_cell.length_c   1.000
_cell.angle_alpha   90.00
_cell.angle_beta   90.00
_cell.angle_gamma   90.00
#
_symmetry.space_group_name_H-M   'P 1'
#
loop_
_entity.id
_entity.type
_entity.pdbx_description
1 polymer ?
#
loop_
_entity_poly.entity_id
_entity_poly.type
_entity_poly.pdbx_seq_one_letter_code
_entity_poly.pdbx_strand_id
1 'polypeptide(L)'
;MNIFRSFTGRAYVLAAVLPLLAGLLSACDVDSADSTTAVVSDTDGTIYNFAGLYLPTGTNTEFLVYPFNRQSGVKLTWIRLLQYGNVLEAYDNAGKSWDGSISSITDGNASFNLRGQTTAGAAVEIAGALHYTNQNSTMDAAWIEPGFSGSIFAQAAVASPAINAPESKVTLNGTSTTISLDDTVKLNASGGTSYRWSVTPTTYGSLAHTGNYSTNAYTRTSGTADNSATITVTSGSESDSWDLDFN
;
A
#
# COMPACT_ATOMS: atom_id res chain seq x y z
N MET A 1 41.08 -39.74 -67.67
CA MET A 1 41.71 -38.43 -67.46
C MET A 1 42.07 -38.35 -65.98
N ASN A 2 43.36 -38.51 -65.66
CA ASN A 2 43.91 -38.35 -64.31
C ASN A 2 43.91 -36.88 -63.91
N ILE A 3 43.80 -36.59 -62.61
CA ILE A 3 44.79 -35.84 -61.81
C ILE A 3 44.39 -35.96 -60.33
N PHE A 4 45.25 -36.64 -59.57
CA PHE A 4 45.39 -36.48 -58.11
C PHE A 4 46.04 -35.12 -57.82
N ARG A 5 45.67 -34.47 -56.71
CA ARG A 5 46.63 -33.82 -55.79
C ARG A 5 46.01 -33.52 -54.43
N SER A 6 46.75 -33.97 -53.43
CA SER A 6 46.65 -33.75 -51.99
C SER A 6 47.17 -32.36 -51.60
N PHE A 7 46.63 -31.80 -50.50
CA PHE A 7 47.38 -30.92 -49.60
C PHE A 7 46.88 -31.08 -48.15
N THR A 8 47.77 -31.60 -47.32
CA THR A 8 47.79 -31.57 -45.85
C THR A 8 48.27 -30.19 -45.36
N GLY A 9 47.71 -29.68 -44.26
CA GLY A 9 48.24 -28.49 -43.58
C GLY A 9 47.55 -28.15 -42.26
N ARG A 10 47.98 -28.84 -41.19
CA ARG A 10 48.11 -28.45 -39.77
C ARG A 10 47.56 -27.10 -39.26
N ALA A 11 46.70 -27.23 -38.23
CA ALA A 11 46.80 -26.71 -36.85
C ALA A 11 46.93 -25.19 -36.58
N TYR A 12 46.00 -24.64 -35.77
CA TYR A 12 46.17 -23.90 -34.49
C TYR A 12 44.74 -23.74 -33.91
N VAL A 13 44.33 -24.39 -32.82
CA VAL A 13 44.62 -24.16 -31.39
C VAL A 13 44.05 -22.83 -30.86
N LEU A 14 43.31 -22.92 -29.73
CA LEU A 14 42.63 -21.88 -28.93
C LEU A 14 41.36 -21.29 -29.57
N ALA A 15 40.19 -21.23 -28.93
CA ALA A 15 39.95 -20.97 -27.52
C ALA A 15 38.73 -21.74 -26.99
N ALA A 16 38.99 -22.60 -26.01
CA ALA A 16 38.01 -23.04 -25.04
C ALA A 16 38.04 -22.05 -23.86
N VAL A 17 37.10 -21.09 -23.82
CA VAL A 17 36.69 -20.39 -22.59
C VAL A 17 35.23 -19.97 -22.75
N LEU A 18 34.32 -20.91 -22.54
CA LEU A 18 32.94 -20.61 -22.16
C LEU A 18 32.59 -21.57 -21.02
N PRO A 19 32.84 -21.14 -19.77
CA PRO A 19 31.73 -21.15 -18.84
C PRO A 19 31.88 -20.00 -17.81
N LEU A 20 31.22 -18.87 -18.01
CA LEU A 20 31.07 -17.89 -16.92
C LEU A 20 29.92 -16.91 -17.18
N LEU A 21 28.70 -17.42 -17.32
CA LEU A 21 27.51 -16.55 -17.44
C LEU A 21 26.25 -17.18 -16.83
N ALA A 22 26.35 -17.65 -15.59
CA ALA A 22 25.21 -18.15 -14.81
C ALA A 22 25.30 -17.69 -13.35
N GLY A 23 25.21 -16.37 -13.14
CA GLY A 23 25.32 -15.78 -11.79
C GLY A 23 24.73 -14.38 -11.64
N LEU A 24 23.77 -13.99 -12.48
CA LEU A 24 23.11 -12.66 -12.42
C LEU A 24 21.58 -12.77 -12.41
N LEU A 25 21.05 -13.80 -11.77
CA LEU A 25 19.62 -13.88 -11.41
C LEU A 25 19.45 -13.75 -9.89
N SER A 26 20.10 -12.75 -9.29
CA SER A 26 19.58 -12.09 -8.10
C SER A 26 18.81 -10.87 -8.60
N ALA A 27 17.63 -11.12 -9.17
CA ALA A 27 16.66 -10.05 -9.34
C ALA A 27 16.28 -9.62 -7.93
N CYS A 28 16.66 -8.39 -7.61
CA CYS A 28 16.18 -7.70 -6.43
C CYS A 28 14.67 -7.88 -6.35
N ASP A 29 14.16 -8.42 -5.24
CA ASP A 29 12.86 -7.97 -4.76
C ASP A 29 13.04 -6.48 -4.53
N VAL A 30 12.67 -5.71 -5.54
CA VAL A 30 12.39 -4.29 -5.37
C VAL A 30 11.12 -4.32 -4.53
N ASP A 31 11.26 -4.10 -3.23
CA ASP A 31 10.17 -3.62 -2.38
C ASP A 31 9.69 -2.29 -2.96
N SER A 32 8.89 -2.39 -4.02
CA SER A 32 8.21 -1.27 -4.67
C SER A 32 6.92 -1.05 -3.89
N ALA A 33 7.09 -0.47 -2.71
CA ALA A 33 6.00 0.20 -2.00
C ALA A 33 6.06 1.71 -2.34
N ASP A 34 6.04 2.05 -3.63
CA ASP A 34 5.79 3.44 -4.04
C ASP A 34 4.54 3.46 -4.91
N SER A 35 3.39 3.37 -4.22
CA SER A 35 2.10 3.68 -4.84
C SER A 35 2.06 5.18 -5.06
N THR A 36 2.25 5.63 -6.30
CA THR A 36 2.34 7.06 -6.67
C THR A 36 1.00 7.80 -6.53
N THR A 37 -0.07 7.16 -6.05
CA THR A 37 -1.32 7.84 -5.72
C THR A 37 -1.24 8.37 -4.29
N ALA A 38 -1.20 9.68 -4.13
CA ALA A 38 -1.27 10.30 -2.81
C ALA A 38 -2.50 9.78 -2.07
N VAL A 39 -2.27 9.06 -0.97
CA VAL A 39 -3.35 8.60 -0.09
C VAL A 39 -3.92 9.85 0.58
N VAL A 40 -5.21 10.11 0.35
CA VAL A 40 -5.88 11.23 1.02
C VAL A 40 -6.37 10.74 2.37
N SER A 41 -5.76 11.25 3.42
CA SER A 41 -6.23 11.09 4.79
C SER A 41 -6.76 12.41 5.33
N ASP A 42 -7.59 12.33 6.36
CA ASP A 42 -7.91 13.49 7.19
C ASP A 42 -6.71 13.87 8.09
N THR A 43 -6.92 14.88 8.94
CA THR A 43 -5.92 15.37 9.91
C THR A 43 -5.51 14.34 10.95
N ASP A 44 -6.30 13.30 11.16
CA ASP A 44 -6.04 12.22 12.12
C ASP A 44 -5.38 10.99 11.46
N GLY A 45 -5.11 11.05 10.15
CA GLY A 45 -4.54 9.94 9.38
C GLY A 45 -5.58 8.91 8.95
N THR A 46 -6.87 9.17 9.11
CA THR A 46 -7.95 8.30 8.66
C THR A 46 -8.12 8.42 7.15
N ILE A 47 -8.10 7.29 6.46
CA ILE A 47 -8.31 7.16 5.02
C ILE A 47 -9.77 6.81 4.78
N TYR A 48 -10.47 7.67 4.05
CA TYR A 48 -11.84 7.43 3.60
C TYR A 48 -11.85 6.96 2.14
N ASN A 49 -12.64 5.93 1.87
CA ASN A 49 -12.90 5.44 0.52
C ASN A 49 -14.36 5.74 0.16
N PHE A 50 -14.56 6.58 -0.85
CA PHE A 50 -15.87 6.97 -1.38
C PHE A 50 -16.23 6.21 -2.66
N ALA A 51 -15.47 5.18 -3.05
CA ALA A 51 -15.82 4.34 -4.17
C ALA A 51 -17.11 3.55 -3.88
N GLY A 52 -18.04 3.58 -4.83
CA GLY A 52 -19.37 3.00 -4.66
C GLY A 52 -20.30 3.27 -5.84
N LEU A 53 -21.43 2.56 -5.89
CA LEU A 53 -22.50 2.82 -6.85
C LEU A 53 -23.49 3.81 -6.22
N TYR A 54 -23.48 5.05 -6.71
CA TYR A 54 -24.36 6.11 -6.24
C TYR A 54 -25.70 6.02 -6.95
N LEU A 55 -26.75 5.85 -6.14
CA LEU A 55 -28.15 5.77 -6.54
C LEU A 55 -28.90 7.00 -6.01
N PRO A 56 -29.95 7.46 -6.71
CA PRO A 56 -30.74 8.62 -6.27
C PRO A 56 -31.38 8.37 -4.90
N THR A 57 -31.43 9.42 -4.08
CA THR A 57 -32.07 9.39 -2.76
C THR A 57 -33.12 10.48 -2.60
N GLY A 58 -33.92 10.38 -1.53
CA GLY A 58 -34.98 11.33 -1.23
C GLY A 58 -36.30 11.00 -1.94
N THR A 59 -37.07 12.04 -2.25
CA THR A 59 -38.43 11.91 -2.82
C THR A 59 -38.45 11.53 -4.29
N ASN A 60 -37.29 11.52 -4.95
CA ASN A 60 -37.16 11.33 -6.38
C ASN A 60 -36.18 10.20 -6.68
N THR A 61 -36.69 8.97 -6.74
CA THR A 61 -35.87 7.75 -6.77
C THR A 61 -35.52 7.24 -8.17
N GLU A 62 -35.91 7.96 -9.24
CA GLU A 62 -35.74 7.48 -10.61
C GLU A 62 -34.50 8.05 -11.31
N PHE A 63 -34.14 9.32 -11.05
CA PHE A 63 -33.05 10.01 -11.74
C PHE A 63 -32.18 10.79 -10.76
N LEU A 64 -30.86 10.83 -11.05
CA LEU A 64 -29.89 11.55 -10.24
C LEU A 64 -29.98 13.06 -10.40
N VAL A 65 -30.21 13.56 -11.63
CA VAL A 65 -30.18 15.01 -11.92
C VAL A 65 -31.56 15.64 -11.79
N TYR A 66 -31.68 16.62 -10.91
CA TYR A 66 -32.87 17.45 -10.69
C TYR A 66 -32.64 18.90 -11.17
N PRO A 67 -33.63 19.58 -11.78
CA PRO A 67 -34.93 19.08 -12.20
C PRO A 67 -34.86 18.05 -13.33
N PHE A 68 -35.79 17.10 -13.32
CA PHE A 68 -35.82 16.00 -14.30
C PHE A 68 -36.01 16.52 -15.73
N ASN A 69 -35.54 15.74 -16.70
CA ASN A 69 -35.75 15.96 -18.13
C ASN A 69 -35.16 17.27 -18.66
N ARG A 70 -34.20 17.86 -17.94
CA ARG A 70 -33.50 19.07 -18.34
C ARG A 70 -32.07 18.82 -18.79
N GLN A 71 -31.44 17.74 -18.31
CA GLN A 71 -30.14 17.31 -18.78
C GLN A 71 -30.19 16.88 -20.25
N SER A 72 -29.11 17.14 -20.96
CA SER A 72 -28.93 16.68 -22.33
C SER A 72 -28.65 15.17 -22.40
N GLY A 73 -29.15 14.50 -23.44
CA GLY A 73 -28.91 13.07 -23.67
C GLY A 73 -29.73 12.12 -22.78
N VAL A 74 -29.22 10.90 -22.62
CA VAL A 74 -29.75 9.84 -21.76
C VAL A 74 -29.74 10.30 -20.31
N LYS A 75 -30.83 10.00 -19.60
CA LYS A 75 -30.99 10.43 -18.22
C LYS A 75 -30.05 9.65 -17.29
N LEU A 76 -29.37 10.37 -16.41
CA LEU A 76 -28.53 9.78 -15.37
C LEU A 76 -29.40 9.11 -14.29
N THR A 77 -29.30 7.79 -14.15
CA THR A 77 -30.01 6.99 -13.13
C THR A 77 -29.08 6.49 -12.02
N TRP A 78 -27.80 6.36 -12.34
CA TRP A 78 -26.75 6.00 -11.39
C TRP A 78 -25.40 6.47 -11.90
N ILE A 79 -24.45 6.66 -10.99
CA ILE A 79 -23.04 6.88 -11.29
C ILE A 79 -22.20 6.03 -10.35
N ARG A 80 -21.18 5.34 -10.86
CA ARG A 80 -20.28 4.54 -10.03
C ARG A 80 -18.94 5.23 -9.93
N LEU A 81 -18.50 5.52 -8.71
CA LEU A 81 -17.19 6.09 -8.44
C LEU A 81 -16.16 5.00 -8.14
N LEU A 82 -14.96 5.19 -8.65
CA LEU A 82 -13.73 4.48 -8.34
C LEU A 82 -12.74 5.51 -7.78
N GLN A 83 -12.03 5.16 -6.71
CA GLN A 83 -11.11 6.07 -6.05
C GLN A 83 -9.71 5.46 -5.98
N TYR A 84 -8.72 6.23 -6.42
CA TYR A 84 -7.31 5.89 -6.40
C TYR A 84 -6.54 7.04 -5.73
N GLY A 85 -6.46 7.00 -4.40
CA GLY A 85 -5.96 8.13 -3.63
C GLY A 85 -6.88 9.35 -3.77
N ASN A 86 -6.37 10.44 -4.34
CA ASN A 86 -7.13 11.64 -4.67
C ASN A 86 -7.76 11.62 -6.06
N VAL A 87 -7.42 10.67 -6.92
CA VAL A 87 -7.98 10.55 -8.26
C VAL A 87 -9.33 9.85 -8.18
N LEU A 88 -10.30 10.40 -8.90
CA LEU A 88 -11.60 9.76 -9.12
C LEU A 88 -11.75 9.40 -10.59
N GLU A 89 -12.21 8.18 -10.82
CA GLU A 89 -12.80 7.78 -12.09
C GLU A 89 -14.26 7.45 -11.82
N ALA A 90 -15.13 7.66 -12.81
CA ALA A 90 -16.49 7.20 -12.73
C ALA A 90 -17.02 6.69 -14.07
N TYR A 91 -18.10 5.93 -13.99
CA TYR A 91 -18.90 5.62 -15.17
C TYR A 91 -20.39 5.65 -14.85
N ASP A 92 -21.21 5.91 -15.86
CA ASP A 92 -22.65 6.06 -15.72
C ASP A 92 -23.48 4.97 -16.40
N ASN A 93 -24.80 5.06 -16.28
CA ASN A 93 -25.76 4.14 -16.89
C ASN A 93 -25.79 4.15 -18.43
N ALA A 94 -25.16 5.12 -19.07
CA ALA A 94 -24.96 5.15 -20.52
C ALA A 94 -23.57 4.65 -20.94
N GLY A 95 -22.75 4.20 -19.99
CA GLY A 95 -21.37 3.75 -20.23
C GLY A 95 -20.41 4.89 -20.55
N LYS A 96 -20.73 6.14 -20.17
CA LYS A 96 -19.79 7.27 -20.28
C LYS A 96 -18.85 7.26 -19.10
N SER A 97 -17.57 7.50 -19.38
CA SER A 97 -16.53 7.68 -18.38
C SER A 97 -16.45 9.13 -17.92
N TRP A 98 -16.01 9.30 -16.68
CA TRP A 98 -15.81 10.58 -16.03
C TRP A 98 -14.49 10.57 -15.28
N ASP A 99 -13.78 11.69 -15.30
CA ASP A 99 -12.49 11.85 -14.65
C ASP A 99 -12.57 12.99 -13.64
N GLY A 100 -11.92 12.84 -12.49
CA GLY A 100 -12.01 13.83 -11.45
C GLY A 100 -11.07 13.63 -10.28
N SER A 101 -11.36 14.33 -9.20
CA SER A 101 -10.52 14.28 -8.01
C SER A 101 -11.27 14.64 -6.73
N ILE A 102 -10.70 14.22 -5.62
CA ILE A 102 -10.99 14.72 -4.27
C ILE A 102 -9.96 15.79 -3.93
N SER A 103 -10.41 16.99 -3.58
CA SER A 103 -9.54 18.14 -3.29
C SER A 103 -9.23 18.32 -1.81
N SER A 104 -10.09 17.82 -0.91
CA SER A 104 -9.91 17.89 0.53
C SER A 104 -10.75 16.80 1.22
N ILE A 105 -10.27 16.24 2.33
CA ILE A 105 -11.05 15.39 3.23
C ILE A 105 -10.91 15.93 4.66
N THR A 106 -12.03 16.08 5.37
CA THR A 106 -12.07 16.44 6.79
C THR A 106 -13.25 15.72 7.44
N ASP A 107 -12.97 14.89 8.44
CA ASP A 107 -13.98 14.14 9.21
C ASP A 107 -14.96 13.36 8.34
N GLY A 108 -14.46 12.70 7.30
CA GLY A 108 -15.28 11.94 6.34
C GLY A 108 -16.09 12.79 5.37
N ASN A 109 -15.87 14.11 5.32
CA ASN A 109 -16.45 15.01 4.33
C ASN A 109 -15.40 15.34 3.27
N ALA A 110 -15.68 15.01 2.01
CA ALA A 110 -14.77 15.20 0.91
C ALA A 110 -15.34 16.18 -0.12
N SER A 111 -14.55 17.16 -0.54
CA SER A 111 -14.87 18.00 -1.71
C SER A 111 -14.40 17.28 -2.97
N PHE A 112 -15.24 17.19 -4.00
CA PHE A 112 -14.90 16.49 -5.22
C PHE A 112 -15.38 17.23 -6.48
N ASN A 113 -14.76 16.87 -7.60
CA ASN A 113 -15.22 17.21 -8.93
C ASN A 113 -15.09 16.01 -9.88
N LEU A 114 -15.96 15.92 -10.88
CA LEU A 114 -15.89 15.00 -12.02
C LEU A 114 -16.16 15.78 -13.31
N ARG A 115 -15.54 15.35 -14.40
CA ARG A 115 -15.72 15.91 -15.74
C ARG A 115 -16.00 14.79 -16.72
N GLY A 116 -16.95 15.02 -17.61
CA GLY A 116 -17.35 14.04 -18.61
C GLY A 116 -18.20 14.67 -19.70
N GLN A 117 -18.90 13.83 -20.45
CA GLN A 117 -19.80 14.27 -21.51
C GLN A 117 -21.09 13.46 -21.51
N THR A 118 -22.21 14.12 -21.77
CA THR A 118 -23.48 13.43 -22.00
C THR A 118 -23.45 12.65 -23.32
N THR A 119 -24.44 11.77 -23.51
CA THR A 119 -24.64 11.09 -24.80
C THR A 119 -25.03 12.02 -25.95
N ALA A 120 -25.46 13.26 -25.65
CA ALA A 120 -25.67 14.31 -26.64
C ALA A 120 -24.38 15.10 -26.96
N GLY A 121 -23.25 14.79 -26.30
CA GLY A 121 -21.96 15.44 -26.51
C GLY A 121 -21.76 16.74 -25.74
N ALA A 122 -22.65 17.08 -24.80
CA ALA A 122 -22.46 18.24 -23.94
C ALA A 122 -21.36 17.96 -22.91
N ALA A 123 -20.41 18.88 -22.74
CA ALA A 123 -19.42 18.81 -21.68
C ALA A 123 -20.09 19.09 -20.33
N VAL A 124 -19.81 18.25 -19.34
CA VAL A 124 -20.42 18.33 -18.01
C VAL A 124 -19.35 18.37 -16.93
N GLU A 125 -19.57 19.23 -15.93
CA GLU A 125 -18.86 19.19 -14.66
C GLU A 125 -19.86 18.83 -13.55
N ILE A 126 -19.48 17.86 -12.71
CA ILE A 126 -20.17 17.54 -11.46
C ILE A 126 -19.25 18.00 -10.34
N ALA A 127 -19.72 18.88 -9.47
CA ALA A 127 -18.90 19.39 -8.37
C ALA A 127 -19.73 19.46 -7.08
N GLY A 128 -19.17 19.00 -5.97
CA GLY A 128 -19.91 18.91 -4.72
C GLY A 128 -19.14 18.27 -3.58
N ALA A 129 -19.89 17.69 -2.66
CA ALA A 129 -19.37 17.02 -1.48
C ALA A 129 -19.82 15.56 -1.40
N LEU A 130 -18.95 14.72 -0.85
CA LEU A 130 -19.22 13.35 -0.43
C LEU A 130 -19.15 13.29 1.10
N HIS A 131 -20.15 12.68 1.73
CA HIS A 131 -20.21 12.59 3.19
C HIS A 131 -20.28 11.14 3.62
N TYR A 132 -19.26 10.67 4.35
CA TYR A 132 -19.22 9.33 4.93
C TYR A 132 -20.00 9.26 6.24
N THR A 133 -20.84 8.24 6.40
CA THR A 133 -21.48 7.87 7.66
C THR A 133 -21.84 6.39 7.65
N ASN A 134 -21.34 5.61 8.61
CA ASN A 134 -21.73 4.20 8.81
C ASN A 134 -21.68 3.34 7.53
N GLN A 135 -20.54 3.33 6.82
CA GLN A 135 -20.34 2.60 5.54
C GLN A 135 -21.30 3.04 4.41
N ASN A 136 -21.88 4.24 4.53
CA ASN A 136 -22.60 4.89 3.46
C ASN A 136 -21.91 6.21 3.12
N SER A 137 -21.90 6.57 1.84
CA SER A 137 -21.54 7.89 1.38
C SER A 137 -22.74 8.55 0.73
N THR A 138 -23.09 9.76 1.14
CA THR A 138 -24.02 10.62 0.38
C THR A 138 -23.24 11.54 -0.55
N MET A 139 -23.83 11.87 -1.70
CA MET A 139 -23.34 12.84 -2.66
C MET A 139 -24.35 13.98 -2.74
N ASP A 140 -23.87 15.20 -2.48
CA ASP A 140 -24.60 16.45 -2.70
C ASP A 140 -23.77 17.29 -3.67
N ALA A 141 -24.23 17.40 -4.92
CA ALA A 141 -23.45 17.99 -5.99
C ALA A 141 -24.30 18.80 -6.97
N ALA A 142 -23.65 19.72 -7.67
CA ALA A 142 -24.20 20.40 -8.82
C ALA A 142 -23.88 19.62 -10.10
N TRP A 143 -24.87 19.48 -10.98
CA TRP A 143 -24.69 19.10 -12.38
C TRP A 143 -24.60 20.37 -13.22
N ILE A 144 -23.55 20.53 -14.02
CA ILE A 144 -23.31 21.75 -14.79
C ILE A 144 -23.03 21.38 -16.24
N GLU A 145 -23.93 21.74 -17.16
CA GLU A 145 -23.75 21.63 -18.61
C GLU A 145 -24.11 22.95 -19.32
N PRO A 146 -23.74 23.14 -20.60
CA PRO A 146 -24.12 24.35 -21.33
C PRO A 146 -25.64 24.59 -21.34
N GLY A 147 -26.07 25.70 -20.75
CA GLY A 147 -27.48 26.12 -20.73
C GLY A 147 -28.35 25.44 -19.66
N PHE A 148 -27.78 24.59 -18.80
CA PHE A 148 -28.51 23.95 -17.70
C PHE A 148 -27.59 23.65 -16.50
N SER A 149 -28.07 24.01 -15.31
CA SER A 149 -27.53 23.51 -14.04
C SER A 149 -28.61 22.83 -13.23
N GLY A 150 -28.23 21.76 -12.54
CA GLY A 150 -29.09 20.96 -11.69
C GLY A 150 -28.39 20.52 -10.42
N SER A 151 -29.09 19.72 -9.62
CA SER A 151 -28.59 19.13 -8.38
C SER A 151 -28.60 17.61 -8.48
N ILE A 152 -27.65 16.97 -7.80
CA ILE A 152 -27.52 15.54 -7.61
C ILE A 152 -27.58 15.26 -6.11
N PHE A 153 -28.52 14.40 -5.72
CA PHE A 153 -28.60 13.85 -4.37
C PHE A 153 -28.56 12.33 -4.48
N ALA A 154 -27.46 11.74 -4.03
CA ALA A 154 -27.22 10.31 -4.21
C ALA A 154 -26.63 9.66 -2.97
N GLN A 155 -26.66 8.33 -2.92
CA GLN A 155 -26.02 7.55 -1.88
C GLN A 155 -25.44 6.25 -2.42
N ALA A 156 -24.32 5.84 -1.85
CA ALA A 156 -23.66 4.57 -2.11
C ALA A 156 -23.29 3.87 -0.80
N ALA A 157 -23.26 2.54 -0.82
CA ALA A 157 -22.52 1.77 0.19
C ALA A 157 -21.03 1.84 -0.14
N VAL A 158 -20.20 2.06 0.88
CA VAL A 158 -18.75 2.26 0.76
C VAL A 158 -17.98 1.48 1.83
N ALA A 159 -16.68 1.31 1.65
CA ALA A 159 -15.85 0.58 2.61
C ALA A 159 -15.71 1.35 3.94
N SER A 160 -15.46 0.61 5.03
CA SER A 160 -15.06 1.20 6.31
C SER A 160 -13.75 1.99 6.19
N PRO A 161 -13.58 3.11 6.91
CA PRO A 161 -12.35 3.88 6.92
C PRO A 161 -11.19 3.03 7.41
N ALA A 162 -10.02 3.24 6.80
CA ALA A 162 -8.76 2.67 7.26
C ALA A 162 -7.97 3.73 8.02
N ILE A 163 -7.06 3.32 8.91
CA ILE A 163 -6.15 4.25 9.59
C ILE A 163 -4.78 4.10 8.93
N ASN A 164 -4.22 5.19 8.42
CA ASN A 164 -2.81 5.25 8.06
C ASN A 164 -1.99 5.39 9.34
N ALA A 165 -1.86 4.29 10.08
CA ALA A 165 -0.92 4.24 11.18
C ALA A 165 0.44 3.91 10.57
N PRO A 166 1.43 4.82 10.58
CA PRO A 166 2.79 4.42 10.24
C PRO A 166 3.17 3.27 11.19
N GLU A 167 3.57 2.12 10.64
CA GLU A 167 4.19 1.08 11.47
C GLU A 167 5.41 1.72 12.12
N SER A 168 5.31 1.95 13.43
CA SER A 168 6.40 2.55 14.18
C SER A 168 7.55 1.55 14.16
N LYS A 169 8.65 1.94 13.49
CA LYS A 169 9.84 1.11 13.35
C LYS A 169 10.21 0.52 14.71
N VAL A 170 10.29 -0.81 14.75
CA VAL A 170 10.71 -1.50 15.96
C VAL A 170 12.19 -1.18 16.20
N THR A 171 12.53 -0.86 17.44
CA THR A 171 13.91 -0.61 17.84
C THR A 171 14.29 -1.49 19.01
N LEU A 172 15.43 -2.15 18.92
CA LEU A 172 16.03 -2.96 19.97
C LEU A 172 17.25 -2.25 20.54
N ASN A 173 17.26 -2.10 21.87
CA ASN A 173 18.43 -1.63 22.59
C ASN A 173 18.76 -2.61 23.73
N GLY A 174 20.04 -2.89 23.93
CA GLY A 174 20.48 -3.55 25.15
C GLY A 174 21.65 -2.87 25.82
N THR A 175 21.97 -3.32 27.03
CA THR A 175 22.85 -2.58 27.95
C THR A 175 24.34 -2.78 27.72
N SER A 176 24.75 -3.80 26.96
CA SER A 176 26.15 -4.18 26.75
C SER A 176 26.35 -4.85 25.40
N THR A 177 27.38 -4.52 24.63
CA THR A 177 27.69 -5.21 23.36
C THR A 177 28.51 -6.49 23.55
N THR A 178 29.02 -6.73 24.76
CA THR A 178 29.75 -7.96 25.13
C THR A 178 29.19 -8.58 26.41
N ILE A 179 29.26 -9.91 26.54
CA ILE A 179 28.73 -10.65 27.70
C ILE A 179 29.63 -11.83 28.12
N SER A 180 29.89 -11.95 29.43
CA SER A 180 30.67 -13.06 30.00
C SER A 180 29.81 -14.30 30.18
N LEU A 181 30.46 -15.45 30.37
CA LEU A 181 29.74 -16.67 30.73
C LEU A 181 28.97 -16.46 32.05
N ASP A 182 27.72 -16.91 32.10
CA ASP A 182 26.76 -16.76 33.20
C ASP A 182 26.26 -15.33 33.47
N ASP A 183 26.73 -14.33 32.70
CA ASP A 183 26.19 -12.98 32.77
C ASP A 183 24.81 -12.86 32.08
N THR A 184 24.08 -11.82 32.46
CA THR A 184 22.78 -11.48 31.89
C THR A 184 22.74 -10.03 31.41
N VAL A 185 22.25 -9.82 30.18
CA VAL A 185 22.09 -8.49 29.58
C VAL A 185 20.61 -8.15 29.45
N LYS A 186 20.25 -6.91 29.80
CA LYS A 186 18.88 -6.41 29.68
C LYS A 186 18.63 -5.87 28.28
N LEU A 187 17.43 -6.16 27.76
CA LEU A 187 16.96 -5.80 26.43
C LEU A 187 15.68 -4.99 26.56
N ASN A 188 15.55 -3.92 25.77
CA ASN A 188 14.33 -3.10 25.69
C ASN A 188 13.96 -2.91 24.23
N ALA A 189 12.69 -3.16 23.92
CA ALA A 189 12.09 -2.90 22.62
C ALA A 189 11.08 -1.76 22.72
N SER A 190 11.04 -0.93 21.68
CA SER A 190 10.07 0.16 21.52
C SER A 190 9.59 0.26 20.06
N GLY A 191 8.56 1.08 19.83
CA GLY A 191 7.94 1.27 18.51
C GLY A 191 6.87 0.23 18.16
N GLY A 192 6.90 -0.97 18.75
CA GLY A 192 5.90 -2.01 18.51
C GLY A 192 4.68 -1.97 19.45
N THR A 193 3.62 -2.67 19.05
CA THR A 193 2.41 -2.93 19.87
C THR A 193 2.39 -4.36 20.43
N SER A 194 3.11 -5.28 19.79
CA SER A 194 3.28 -6.64 20.29
C SER A 194 4.66 -7.18 19.94
N TYR A 195 5.44 -7.59 20.94
CA TYR A 195 6.81 -8.03 20.74
C TYR A 195 6.94 -9.55 20.74
N ARG A 196 7.72 -10.08 19.80
CA ARG A 196 8.18 -11.47 19.78
C ARG A 196 9.68 -11.47 19.75
N TRP A 197 10.29 -12.24 20.64
CA TRP A 197 11.73 -12.31 20.81
C TRP A 197 12.27 -13.64 20.33
N SER A 198 13.42 -13.61 19.66
CA SER A 198 14.18 -14.80 19.30
C SER A 198 15.68 -14.55 19.49
N VAL A 199 16.42 -15.63 19.71
CA VAL A 199 17.88 -15.59 19.79
C VAL A 199 18.47 -16.69 18.92
N THR A 200 19.53 -16.36 18.19
CA THR A 200 20.26 -17.31 17.35
C THR A 200 21.76 -17.17 17.60
N PRO A 201 22.50 -18.26 17.87
CA PRO A 201 21.99 -19.61 18.10
C PRO A 201 21.42 -19.76 19.53
N THR A 202 20.44 -20.66 19.70
CA THR A 202 19.83 -20.95 21.01
C THR A 202 20.70 -21.81 21.92
N THR A 203 21.86 -22.28 21.44
CA THR A 203 22.77 -23.16 22.19
C THR A 203 23.62 -22.41 23.21
N TYR A 204 23.82 -21.11 23.04
CA TYR A 204 24.72 -20.31 23.88
C TYR A 204 24.04 -19.59 25.04
N GLY A 205 22.71 -19.60 25.09
CA GLY A 205 21.97 -18.89 26.11
C GLY A 205 20.47 -18.92 25.84
N SER A 206 19.73 -18.25 26.72
CA SER A 206 18.27 -18.21 26.66
C SER A 206 17.74 -16.83 27.00
N LEU A 207 16.58 -16.51 26.42
CA LEU A 207 15.81 -15.34 26.79
C LEU A 207 14.93 -15.63 28.01
N ALA A 208 14.85 -14.69 28.95
CA ALA A 208 14.10 -14.85 30.19
C ALA A 208 12.59 -14.96 29.98
N HIS A 209 12.05 -14.29 28.96
CA HIS A 209 10.63 -14.31 28.65
C HIS A 209 10.39 -14.75 27.21
N THR A 210 9.40 -15.62 27.04
CA THR A 210 8.78 -15.94 25.74
C THR A 210 7.38 -15.36 25.75
N GLY A 211 7.09 -14.38 24.88
CA GLY A 211 5.80 -13.69 24.85
C GLY A 211 5.89 -12.19 24.58
N ASN A 212 4.74 -11.51 24.69
CA ASN A 212 4.61 -10.08 24.39
C ASN A 212 5.10 -9.20 25.55
N TYR A 213 6.40 -8.95 25.59
CA TYR A 213 7.03 -8.08 26.57
C TYR A 213 7.90 -7.02 25.87
N SER A 214 7.76 -5.76 26.28
CA SER A 214 8.64 -4.68 25.81
C SER A 214 10.05 -4.73 26.41
N THR A 215 10.26 -5.53 27.45
CA THR A 215 11.58 -5.76 28.05
C THR A 215 11.86 -7.25 28.17
N ASN A 216 13.10 -7.65 27.92
CA ASN A 216 13.56 -9.02 28.06
C ASN A 216 14.99 -9.05 28.63
N ALA A 217 15.52 -10.23 28.87
CA ALA A 217 16.90 -10.41 29.27
C ALA A 217 17.48 -11.65 28.59
N TYR A 218 18.73 -11.58 28.16
CA TYR A 218 19.47 -12.73 27.62
C TYR A 218 20.55 -13.14 28.62
N THR A 219 20.58 -14.42 28.97
CA THR A 219 21.62 -15.01 29.83
C THR A 219 22.49 -15.95 29.01
N ARG A 220 23.80 -15.72 28.98
CA ARG A 220 24.78 -16.62 28.34
C ARG A 220 25.04 -17.80 29.26
N THR A 221 24.98 -19.02 28.72
CA THR A 221 25.20 -20.27 29.48
C THR A 221 26.25 -21.18 28.84
N SER A 222 26.71 -20.88 27.63
CA SER A 222 27.80 -21.61 26.98
C SER A 222 28.52 -20.77 25.91
N GLY A 223 29.38 -21.41 25.11
CA GLY A 223 30.17 -20.77 24.05
C GLY A 223 31.51 -20.20 24.54
N THR A 224 32.40 -19.91 23.60
CA THR A 224 33.74 -19.33 23.81
C THR A 224 33.76 -17.84 23.44
N ALA A 225 34.84 -17.12 23.76
CA ALA A 225 35.00 -15.71 23.41
C ALA A 225 34.91 -15.41 21.90
N ASP A 226 35.16 -16.40 21.03
CA ASP A 226 34.99 -16.25 19.57
C ASP A 226 33.54 -16.44 19.08
N ASN A 227 32.57 -16.62 19.97
CA ASN A 227 31.16 -16.78 19.62
C ASN A 227 30.36 -15.50 19.86
N SER A 228 29.17 -15.43 19.25
CA SER A 228 28.21 -14.35 19.45
C SER A 228 26.79 -14.91 19.45
N ALA A 229 25.84 -14.10 19.90
CA ALA A 229 24.41 -14.36 19.78
C ALA A 229 23.71 -13.15 19.15
N THR A 230 22.92 -13.39 18.12
CA THR A 230 22.03 -12.39 17.52
C THR A 230 20.67 -12.48 18.19
N ILE A 231 20.24 -11.38 18.78
CA ILE A 231 18.94 -11.23 19.41
C ILE A 231 18.05 -10.43 18.47
N THR A 232 16.88 -10.96 18.14
CA THR A 232 15.92 -10.30 17.26
C THR A 232 14.63 -10.05 18.01
N VAL A 233 14.04 -8.88 17.81
CA VAL A 233 12.68 -8.55 18.24
C VAL A 233 11.82 -8.18 17.04
N THR A 234 10.61 -8.72 16.99
CA THR A 234 9.64 -8.50 15.90
C THR A 234 8.33 -7.97 16.46
N SER A 235 7.72 -6.99 15.79
CA SER A 235 6.34 -6.55 16.02
C SER A 235 5.62 -6.34 14.69
N GLY A 236 4.63 -7.18 14.39
CA GLY A 236 3.99 -7.16 13.07
C GLY A 236 4.96 -7.65 12.00
N SER A 237 5.12 -6.87 10.92
CA SER A 237 6.11 -7.06 9.85
C SER A 237 7.52 -6.61 10.22
N GLU A 238 7.64 -5.67 11.16
CA GLU A 238 8.89 -5.01 11.50
C GLU A 238 9.75 -5.85 12.44
N SER A 239 11.07 -5.86 12.21
CA SER A 239 12.04 -6.52 13.07
C SER A 239 13.29 -5.69 13.24
N ASP A 240 13.89 -5.76 14.43
CA ASP A 240 15.22 -5.22 14.71
C ASP A 240 16.09 -6.28 15.37
N SER A 241 17.40 -6.23 15.12
CA SER A 241 18.35 -7.23 15.61
C SER A 241 19.58 -6.59 16.23
N TRP A 242 20.12 -7.27 17.22
CA TRP A 242 21.28 -6.83 17.97
C TRP A 242 22.23 -7.99 18.19
N ASP A 243 23.47 -7.82 17.74
CA ASP A 243 24.54 -8.80 17.90
C ASP A 243 25.26 -8.57 19.24
N LEU A 244 25.39 -9.64 20.01
CA LEU A 244 26.03 -9.67 21.31
C LEU A 244 27.25 -10.58 21.26
N ASP A 245 28.43 -9.98 21.36
CA ASP A 245 29.71 -10.70 21.32
C ASP A 245 30.06 -11.30 22.67
N PHE A 246 30.81 -12.39 22.68
CA PHE A 246 31.25 -13.04 23.91
C PHE A 246 32.66 -12.56 24.29
N ASN A 247 32.94 -12.51 25.58
CA ASN A 247 34.30 -12.33 26.11
C ASN A 247 34.73 -13.52 26.98
#